data_AF-A0A2S2PRU7-F1
#
_entry.id   AF-A0A2S2PRU7-F1
#
_cell.length_a   1.000
_cell.length_b   1.000
_cell.length_c   1.000
_cell.angle_alpha   90.00
_cell.angle_beta   90.00
_cell.angle_gamma   90.00
#
_symmetry.space_group_name_H-M   'P 1'
#
loop_
_entity.id
_entity.type
_entity.pdbx_description
1 polymer ?
#
loop_
_entity_poly.entity_id
_entity_poly.type
_entity_poly.pdbx_seq_one_letter_code
_entity_poly.pdbx_strand_id
1 'polypeptide(L)'
;MVLPNKIRKVMMDDWLTHNKYKNILKFQDVHYVANITHAFIEELYKFEDDRQKRISMMVSVKLMECFNNMVHTHITYKSEIKNGIQFKAMSHFRNRLVDQPNITYVFKEYIVPKKIWCYVYGPMYLLRFLVRLPYIIVSTSWCVQCNMDFFINYINKMMQFLDDNVDTYFSSIDFIE
;
A
#
# COMPACT_ATOMS: atom_id res chain seq x y z
N MET A 1 -0.35 -2.63 17.91
CA MET A 1 -1.33 -2.92 16.84
C MET A 1 -1.62 -4.41 16.88
N VAL A 2 -2.90 -4.79 17.02
CA VAL A 2 -3.31 -6.20 16.96
C VAL A 2 -3.76 -6.48 15.53
N LEU A 3 -3.17 -7.49 14.87
CA LEU A 3 -3.56 -7.86 13.51
C LEU A 3 -4.85 -8.69 13.52
N PRO A 4 -5.87 -8.33 12.72
CA PRO A 4 -7.03 -9.17 12.46
C PRO A 4 -6.63 -10.58 11.99
N ASN A 5 -7.46 -11.58 12.28
CA ASN A 5 -7.10 -12.98 12.03
C ASN A 5 -6.95 -13.30 10.54
N LYS A 6 -7.80 -12.75 9.65
CA LYS A 6 -7.70 -13.01 8.21
C LYS A 6 -6.44 -12.35 7.65
N ILE A 7 -6.18 -11.10 8.04
CA ILE A 7 -4.93 -10.39 7.69
C ILE A 7 -3.68 -11.14 8.16
N ARG A 8 -3.69 -11.71 9.37
CA ARG A 8 -2.57 -12.51 9.87
C ARG A 8 -2.32 -13.73 8.99
N LYS A 9 -3.39 -14.43 8.57
CA LYS A 9 -3.29 -15.57 7.65
C LYS A 9 -2.71 -15.15 6.30
N VAL A 10 -3.20 -14.05 5.72
CA VAL A 10 -2.68 -13.49 4.46
C VAL A 10 -1.17 -13.20 4.55
N MET A 11 -0.70 -12.63 5.65
CA MET A 11 0.74 -12.38 5.87
C MET A 11 1.57 -13.66 5.96
N MET A 12 1.02 -14.72 6.58
CA MET A 12 1.71 -16.02 6.65
C MET A 12 1.77 -16.68 5.27
N ASP A 13 0.67 -16.63 4.52
CA ASP A 13 0.59 -17.18 3.17
C ASP A 13 1.53 -16.45 2.21
N ASP A 14 1.62 -15.12 2.29
CA ASP A 14 2.59 -14.32 1.52
C ASP A 14 4.05 -14.72 1.83
N TRP A 15 4.38 -14.86 3.12
CA TRP A 15 5.71 -15.26 3.54
C TRP A 15 6.06 -16.68 3.05
N LEU A 16 5.11 -17.62 3.12
CA LEU A 16 5.28 -18.99 2.62
C LEU A 16 5.43 -19.01 1.11
N THR A 17 4.55 -18.32 0.39
CA THR A 17 4.54 -18.21 -1.07
C THR A 17 5.88 -17.69 -1.57
N HIS A 18 6.38 -16.63 -0.95
CA HIS A 18 7.64 -16.04 -1.34
C HIS A 18 8.87 -16.90 -0.98
N ASN A 19 8.95 -17.43 0.24
CA ASN A 19 10.17 -18.09 0.69
C ASN A 19 10.28 -19.54 0.21
N LYS A 20 9.16 -20.26 0.16
CA LYS A 20 9.11 -21.67 -0.22
C LYS A 20 8.94 -21.85 -1.72
N TYR A 21 8.00 -21.13 -2.32
CA TYR A 21 7.65 -21.34 -3.73
C TYR A 21 8.38 -20.39 -4.69
N LYS A 22 9.03 -19.34 -4.16
CA LYS A 22 9.77 -18.33 -4.93
C LYS A 22 8.92 -17.48 -5.87
N ASN A 23 7.60 -17.59 -5.78
CA ASN A 23 6.68 -16.78 -6.54
C ASN A 23 6.80 -15.30 -6.15
N ILE A 24 6.52 -14.44 -7.13
CA ILE A 24 6.54 -12.99 -7.03
C ILE A 24 5.12 -12.47 -7.22
N LEU A 25 4.79 -11.36 -6.59
CA LEU A 25 3.49 -10.72 -6.81
C LEU A 25 3.44 -10.04 -8.19
N LYS A 26 2.35 -10.25 -8.91
CA LYS A 26 2.04 -9.48 -10.11
C LYS A 26 1.77 -8.02 -9.75
N PHE A 27 2.06 -7.11 -10.68
CA PHE A 27 1.66 -5.72 -10.54
C PHE A 27 0.16 -5.57 -10.79
N GLN A 28 -0.45 -4.58 -10.15
CA GLN A 28 -1.89 -4.38 -10.16
C GLN A 28 -2.25 -3.14 -10.98
N ASP A 29 -3.14 -3.31 -11.95
CA ASP A 29 -3.64 -2.20 -12.77
C ASP A 29 -4.72 -1.39 -12.06
N VAL A 30 -5.55 -2.06 -11.27
CA VAL A 30 -6.70 -1.46 -10.57
C VAL A 30 -6.40 -1.27 -9.10
N HIS A 31 -6.01 -2.33 -8.39
CA HIS A 31 -5.84 -2.32 -6.94
C HIS A 31 -4.42 -1.96 -6.52
N TYR A 32 -3.88 -0.85 -7.02
CA TYR A 32 -2.62 -0.31 -6.53
C TYR A 32 -2.81 0.48 -5.22
N VAL A 33 -1.73 0.62 -4.43
CA VAL A 33 -1.75 1.21 -3.07
C VAL A 33 -2.53 2.53 -2.98
N ALA A 34 -2.26 3.48 -3.86
CA ALA A 34 -2.91 4.78 -3.85
C ALA A 34 -4.43 4.68 -4.12
N ASN A 35 -4.87 3.80 -5.02
CA ASN A 35 -6.29 3.59 -5.30
C ASN A 35 -7.00 2.92 -4.11
N ILE A 36 -6.38 1.90 -3.50
CA ILE A 36 -6.93 1.25 -2.30
C ILE A 36 -7.06 2.27 -1.15
N THR A 37 -6.04 3.10 -0.96
CA THR A 37 -6.06 4.15 0.07
C THR A 37 -7.16 5.18 -0.19
N HIS A 38 -7.39 5.53 -1.46
CA HIS A 38 -8.48 6.43 -1.83
C HIS A 38 -9.85 5.78 -1.57
N ALA A 39 -10.05 4.54 -1.99
CA ALA A 39 -11.29 3.78 -1.75
C ALA A 39 -11.61 3.70 -0.24
N PHE A 40 -10.61 3.45 0.59
CA PHE A 40 -10.74 3.48 2.04
C PHE A 40 -11.25 4.84 2.56
N ILE A 41 -10.69 5.96 2.09
CA ILE A 41 -11.14 7.29 2.51
C ILE A 41 -12.58 7.56 2.07
N GLU A 42 -12.93 7.19 0.84
CA GLU A 42 -14.30 7.37 0.33
C GLU A 42 -15.31 6.51 1.09
N GLU A 43 -14.95 5.29 1.49
CA GLU A 43 -15.80 4.46 2.33
C GLU A 43 -15.94 5.02 3.75
N LEU A 44 -14.82 5.42 4.35
CA LEU A 44 -14.77 5.91 5.72
C LEU A 44 -15.64 7.16 5.92
N TYR A 45 -15.70 8.04 4.93
CA TYR A 45 -16.43 9.31 5.01
C TYR A 45 -17.62 9.39 4.04
N LYS A 46 -18.17 8.25 3.63
CA LYS A 46 -19.32 8.19 2.71
C LYS A 46 -20.54 8.99 3.20
N PHE A 47 -20.65 9.21 4.51
CA PHE A 47 -21.78 9.87 5.15
C PHE A 47 -21.37 10.97 6.16
N GLU A 48 -20.14 11.47 6.12
CA GLU A 48 -19.57 12.33 7.19
C GLU A 48 -18.96 13.67 6.71
N ASP A 49 -18.61 14.53 7.69
CA ASP A 49 -18.10 15.92 7.59
C ASP A 49 -16.75 16.06 6.84
N ASP A 50 -16.66 17.08 5.97
CA ASP A 50 -15.52 17.36 5.06
C ASP A 50 -14.17 17.55 5.79
N ARG A 51 -14.19 17.97 7.05
CA ARG A 51 -12.96 18.31 7.79
C ARG A 51 -12.11 17.09 8.12
N GLN A 52 -12.71 16.00 8.61
CA GLN A 52 -11.97 14.78 8.93
C GLN A 52 -11.44 14.11 7.66
N LYS A 53 -12.23 14.17 6.58
CA LYS A 53 -11.81 13.71 5.25
C LYS A 53 -10.52 14.39 4.79
N ARG A 54 -10.39 15.71 4.95
CA ARG A 54 -9.16 16.45 4.61
C ARG A 54 -7.94 16.00 5.41
N ILE A 55 -8.08 15.78 6.73
CA ILE A 55 -6.98 15.29 7.56
C ILE A 55 -6.57 13.88 7.11
N SER A 56 -7.52 12.98 6.85
CA SER A 56 -7.25 11.65 6.33
C SER A 56 -6.59 11.64 4.95
N MET A 57 -6.95 12.57 4.06
CA MET A 57 -6.25 12.77 2.79
C MET A 57 -4.79 13.16 3.02
N MET A 58 -4.52 14.11 3.93
CA MET A 58 -3.14 14.51 4.26
C MET A 58 -2.32 13.36 4.84
N VAL A 59 -2.90 12.59 5.77
CA VAL A 59 -2.27 11.38 6.33
C VAL A 59 -1.98 10.36 5.22
N SER A 60 -2.91 10.16 4.29
CA SER A 60 -2.73 9.25 3.16
C SER A 60 -1.59 9.66 2.24
N VAL A 61 -1.52 10.94 1.87
CA VAL A 61 -0.42 11.47 1.04
C VAL A 61 0.92 11.22 1.74
N LYS A 62 1.02 11.49 3.05
CA LYS A 62 2.24 11.23 3.82
C LYS A 62 2.59 9.75 3.89
N LEU A 63 1.60 8.86 4.05
CA LEU A 63 1.81 7.42 4.00
C LEU A 63 2.31 6.97 2.62
N MET A 64 1.80 7.55 1.52
CA MET A 64 2.25 7.22 0.17
C MET A 64 3.67 7.71 -0.09
N GLU A 65 4.03 8.90 0.39
CA GLU A 65 5.42 9.39 0.36
C GLU A 65 6.36 8.46 1.12
N CYS A 66 5.96 8.03 2.32
CA CYS A 66 6.71 7.08 3.12
C CYS A 66 6.85 5.73 2.39
N PHE A 67 5.75 5.17 1.89
CA PHE A 67 5.72 3.95 1.10
C PHE A 67 6.68 4.02 -0.09
N ASN A 68 6.60 5.12 -0.86
CA ASN A 68 7.47 5.35 -2.02
C ASN A 68 8.96 5.43 -1.66
N ASN A 69 9.30 5.83 -0.44
CA ASN A 69 10.68 5.87 0.02
C ASN A 69 11.17 4.52 0.56
N MET A 70 10.26 3.71 1.09
CA MET A 70 10.60 2.50 1.85
C MET A 70 10.36 1.20 1.08
N VAL A 71 9.64 1.24 -0.05
CA VAL A 71 9.17 0.02 -0.73
C VAL A 71 10.32 -0.94 -1.05
N HIS A 72 11.42 -0.46 -1.60
CA HIS A 72 12.56 -1.29 -2.01
C HIS A 72 13.61 -1.53 -0.94
N THR A 73 13.46 -0.94 0.25
CA THR A 73 14.45 -1.05 1.34
C THR A 73 13.89 -1.81 2.55
N HIS A 74 12.63 -1.56 2.90
CA HIS A 74 12.00 -2.07 4.11
C HIS A 74 10.76 -2.91 3.86
N ILE A 75 10.17 -2.93 2.66
CA ILE A 75 8.89 -3.62 2.42
C ILE A 75 9.08 -4.85 1.53
N THR A 76 9.84 -4.70 0.45
CA THR A 76 10.11 -5.75 -0.54
C THR A 76 11.07 -6.79 0.03
N TYR A 77 10.83 -8.08 -0.28
CA TYR A 77 11.74 -9.14 0.12
C TYR A 77 13.05 -9.10 -0.67
N LYS A 78 14.14 -9.57 -0.04
CA LYS A 78 15.49 -9.58 -0.64
C LYS A 78 15.53 -10.31 -1.99
N SER A 79 14.75 -11.37 -2.17
CA SER A 79 14.78 -12.13 -3.42
C SER A 79 14.07 -11.38 -4.56
N GLU A 80 12.97 -10.64 -4.29
CA GLU A 80 12.32 -9.77 -5.28
C GLU A 80 13.28 -8.66 -5.74
N ILE A 81 14.05 -8.08 -4.82
CA ILE A 81 15.08 -7.07 -5.13
C ILE A 81 16.14 -7.67 -6.05
N LYS A 82 16.68 -8.84 -5.72
CA LYS A 82 17.67 -9.55 -6.56
C LYS A 82 17.12 -9.87 -7.94
N ASN A 83 15.81 -10.15 -8.05
CA ASN A 83 15.12 -10.42 -9.30
C ASN A 83 14.71 -9.14 -10.07
N GLY A 84 15.21 -7.97 -9.67
CA GLY A 84 15.03 -6.72 -10.40
C GLY A 84 13.60 -6.18 -10.37
N ILE A 85 12.84 -6.45 -9.29
CA ILE A 85 11.42 -6.04 -9.19
C ILE A 85 11.20 -4.55 -9.46
N GLN A 86 12.15 -3.69 -9.08
CA GLN A 86 12.08 -2.25 -9.35
C GLN A 86 12.06 -1.94 -10.85
N PHE A 87 12.89 -2.61 -11.66
CA PHE A 87 12.92 -2.43 -13.10
C PHE A 87 11.64 -2.97 -13.75
N LYS A 88 11.17 -4.15 -13.31
CA LYS A 88 9.91 -4.73 -13.78
C LYS A 88 8.72 -3.82 -13.49
N ALA A 89 8.68 -3.23 -12.29
CA ALA A 89 7.65 -2.25 -11.88
C ALA A 89 7.66 -1.01 -12.78
N MET A 90 8.85 -0.51 -13.10
CA MET A 90 9.01 0.65 -14.00
C MET A 90 8.50 0.35 -15.41
N SER A 91 8.85 -0.82 -15.95
CA SER A 91 8.40 -1.26 -17.27
C SER A 91 6.89 -1.45 -17.31
N HIS A 92 6.31 -2.10 -16.29
CA HIS A 92 4.87 -2.25 -16.16
C HIS A 92 4.15 -0.90 -16.13
N PHE A 93 4.63 0.05 -15.32
CA PHE A 93 4.03 1.40 -15.26
C PHE A 93 4.09 2.12 -16.60
N ARG A 94 5.21 2.02 -17.32
CA ARG A 94 5.36 2.62 -18.66
C ARG A 94 4.40 2.00 -19.67
N ASN A 95 4.30 0.69 -19.71
CA ASN A 95 3.38 -0.01 -20.61
C ASN A 95 1.93 0.40 -20.31
N ARG A 96 1.55 0.45 -19.04
CA ARG A 96 0.21 0.90 -18.64
C ARG A 96 -0.10 2.33 -19.08
N LEU A 97 0.88 3.25 -19.08
CA LEU A 97 0.67 4.60 -19.60
C LEU A 97 0.43 4.63 -21.11
N VAL A 98 0.99 3.67 -21.87
CA VAL A 98 0.73 3.52 -23.30
C VAL A 98 -0.65 2.92 -23.53
N ASP A 99 -0.99 1.86 -22.79
CA ASP A 99 -2.25 1.13 -22.95
C ASP A 99 -3.46 1.92 -22.43
N GLN A 100 -3.26 2.76 -21.42
CA GLN A 100 -4.29 3.54 -20.73
C GLN A 100 -3.88 5.02 -20.59
N PRO A 101 -3.82 5.78 -21.69
CA PRO A 101 -3.29 7.15 -21.69
C PRO A 101 -4.11 8.13 -20.85
N ASN A 102 -5.39 7.83 -20.60
CA ASN A 102 -6.32 8.69 -19.86
C ASN A 102 -6.48 8.29 -18.38
N ILE A 103 -5.62 7.41 -17.85
CA ILE A 103 -5.69 6.98 -16.45
C ILE A 103 -5.48 8.18 -15.50
N THR A 104 -6.41 8.37 -14.57
CA THR A 104 -6.30 9.39 -13.53
C THR A 104 -5.69 8.78 -12.26
N TYR A 105 -4.56 9.35 -11.82
CA TYR A 105 -3.89 8.93 -10.60
C TYR A 105 -4.29 9.81 -9.43
N VAL A 106 -5.00 9.21 -8.47
CA VAL A 106 -5.40 9.84 -7.20
C VAL A 106 -4.15 10.29 -6.44
N PHE A 107 -4.22 11.42 -5.74
CA PHE A 107 -3.09 11.99 -4.98
C PHE A 107 -1.86 12.44 -5.78
N LYS A 108 -1.83 12.30 -7.11
CA LYS A 108 -0.66 12.64 -7.95
C LYS A 108 -0.12 14.05 -7.74
N GLU A 109 -1.00 15.02 -7.58
CA GLU A 109 -0.61 16.42 -7.40
C GLU A 109 -0.11 16.74 -5.98
N TYR A 110 -0.35 15.86 -5.00
CA TYR A 110 0.01 16.10 -3.60
C TYR A 110 1.28 15.36 -3.16
N ILE A 111 1.67 14.28 -3.83
CA ILE A 111 2.81 13.45 -3.44
C ILE A 111 4.14 14.08 -3.87
N VAL A 112 5.02 14.35 -2.89
CA VAL A 112 6.38 14.86 -3.12
C VAL A 112 7.40 14.05 -2.32
N PRO A 113 8.47 13.51 -2.95
CA PRO A 113 8.82 13.59 -4.37
C PRO A 113 7.88 12.76 -5.26
N LYS A 114 7.77 13.14 -6.55
CA LYS A 114 6.94 12.45 -7.55
C LYS A 114 7.53 11.07 -7.89
N LYS A 115 7.27 10.08 -7.03
CA LYS A 115 7.59 8.67 -7.21
C LYS A 115 6.34 7.88 -7.61
N ILE A 116 6.55 6.80 -8.36
CA ILE A 116 5.44 6.04 -8.98
C ILE A 116 4.98 4.84 -8.16
N TRP A 117 5.67 4.47 -7.09
CA TRP A 117 5.55 3.12 -6.51
C TRP A 117 4.17 2.82 -5.91
N CYS A 118 3.57 3.80 -5.25
CA CYS A 118 2.19 3.70 -4.75
C CYS A 118 1.14 3.52 -5.87
N TYR A 119 1.49 3.77 -7.12
CA TYR A 119 0.64 3.54 -8.29
C TYR A 119 0.90 2.20 -8.98
N VAL A 120 1.90 1.43 -8.54
CA VAL A 120 2.31 0.18 -9.20
C VAL A 120 2.10 -1.02 -8.31
N TYR A 121 2.51 -0.91 -7.05
CA TYR A 121 2.45 -2.02 -6.12
C TYR A 121 1.03 -2.25 -5.59
N GLY A 122 0.70 -3.52 -5.39
CA GLY A 122 -0.63 -3.96 -4.99
C GLY A 122 -0.88 -3.99 -3.48
N PRO A 123 -2.02 -4.56 -3.05
CA PRO A 123 -2.49 -4.59 -1.67
C PRO A 123 -1.54 -5.33 -0.74
N MET A 124 -0.87 -6.39 -1.20
CA MET A 124 0.12 -7.10 -0.39
C MET A 124 1.29 -6.21 0.05
N TYR A 125 1.76 -5.30 -0.82
CA TYR A 125 2.83 -4.37 -0.45
C TYR A 125 2.33 -3.31 0.54
N LEU A 126 1.09 -2.84 0.39
CA LEU A 126 0.44 -1.97 1.37
C LEU A 126 0.39 -2.67 2.74
N LEU A 127 -0.05 -3.93 2.77
CA LEU A 127 -0.16 -4.68 4.01
C LEU A 127 1.21 -4.89 4.68
N ARG A 128 2.23 -5.31 3.91
CA ARG A 128 3.63 -5.41 4.40
C ARG A 128 4.12 -4.08 4.97
N PHE A 129 3.77 -2.96 4.34
CA PHE A 129 4.09 -1.62 4.82
C PHE A 129 3.40 -1.30 6.15
N LEU A 130 2.08 -1.49 6.25
CA LEU A 130 1.30 -1.21 7.47
C LEU A 130 1.79 -2.04 8.66
N VAL A 131 2.12 -3.31 8.44
CA VAL A 131 2.69 -4.18 9.48
C VAL A 131 4.05 -3.67 9.98
N ARG A 132 4.88 -3.13 9.08
CA ARG A 132 6.21 -2.58 9.43
C ARG A 132 6.19 -1.13 9.88
N LEU A 133 5.06 -0.45 9.71
CA LEU A 133 4.92 0.98 9.96
C LEU A 133 5.36 1.40 11.37
N PRO A 134 5.02 0.70 12.47
CA PRO A 134 5.50 1.09 13.80
C PRO A 134 7.03 1.12 13.90
N TYR A 135 7.71 0.16 13.28
CA TYR A 135 9.17 0.12 13.24
C TYR A 135 9.75 1.26 12.39
N ILE A 136 9.15 1.53 11.22
CA ILE A 136 9.56 2.61 10.32
C ILE A 136 9.43 3.97 11.02
N ILE A 137 8.34 4.21 11.74
CA ILE A 137 8.11 5.47 12.47
C ILE A 137 9.22 5.71 13.49
N VAL A 138 9.54 4.68 14.28
CA VAL A 138 10.59 4.76 15.31
C VAL A 138 11.98 4.93 14.70
N SER A 139 12.29 4.25 13.59
CA SER A 139 13.63 4.25 13.01
C SER A 139 13.95 5.47 12.13
N THR A 140 12.93 6.19 11.66
CA THR A 140 13.10 7.28 10.67
C THR A 140 12.72 8.66 11.19
N SER A 141 12.31 8.77 12.47
CA SER A 141 11.74 9.99 13.05
C SER A 141 10.62 10.58 12.19
N TRP A 142 9.88 9.71 11.49
CA TRP A 142 8.83 10.14 10.58
C TRP A 142 7.69 10.76 11.36
N CYS A 143 7.42 12.03 11.09
CA CYS A 143 6.41 12.80 11.79
C CYS A 143 5.17 12.94 10.92
N VAL A 144 4.05 12.42 11.40
CA VAL A 144 2.74 12.71 10.82
C VAL A 144 2.28 14.03 11.40
N GLN A 145 1.89 14.97 10.53
CA GLN A 145 1.37 16.28 10.95
C GLN A 145 -0.08 16.15 11.49
N CYS A 146 -0.33 15.21 12.40
CA CYS A 146 -1.61 15.04 13.06
C CYS A 146 -1.44 14.51 14.48
N ASN A 147 -2.51 14.54 15.26
CA ASN A 147 -2.56 13.92 16.57
C ASN A 147 -2.31 12.38 16.45
N MET A 148 -1.55 11.82 17.39
CA MET A 148 -1.15 10.40 17.36
C MET A 148 -2.33 9.45 17.58
N ASP A 149 -3.31 9.80 18.42
CA ASP A 149 -4.51 8.99 18.63
C ASP A 149 -5.34 8.92 17.35
N PHE A 150 -5.47 10.06 16.64
CA PHE A 150 -6.09 10.09 15.31
C PHE A 150 -5.33 9.19 14.33
N PHE A 151 -4.00 9.28 14.29
CA PHE A 151 -3.19 8.46 13.40
C PHE A 151 -3.33 6.96 13.69
N ILE A 152 -3.24 6.55 14.95
CA ILE A 152 -3.40 5.15 15.35
C ILE A 152 -4.79 4.65 14.98
N ASN A 153 -5.83 5.42 15.26
CA ASN A 153 -7.20 5.08 14.88
C ASN A 153 -7.37 4.95 13.36
N TYR A 154 -6.75 5.87 12.60
CA TYR A 154 -6.74 5.83 11.14
C TYR A 154 -6.10 4.54 10.60
N ILE A 155 -4.94 4.15 11.14
CA ILE A 155 -4.26 2.91 10.75
C ILE A 155 -5.09 1.68 11.13
N ASN A 156 -5.70 1.65 12.33
CA ASN A 156 -6.56 0.55 12.75
C ASN A 156 -7.78 0.42 11.82
N LYS A 157 -8.42 1.53 11.45
CA LYS A 157 -9.54 1.55 10.49
C LYS A 157 -9.11 1.07 9.10
N MET A 158 -7.94 1.47 8.62
CA MET A 158 -7.40 0.96 7.34
C MET A 158 -7.15 -0.55 7.39
N MET A 159 -6.62 -1.06 8.50
CA MET A 159 -6.40 -2.51 8.70
C MET A 159 -7.72 -3.27 8.76
N GLN A 160 -8.75 -2.70 9.40
CA GLN A 160 -10.10 -3.28 9.41
C GLN A 160 -10.72 -3.30 8.01
N PHE A 161 -10.62 -2.20 7.27
CA PHE A 161 -11.09 -2.11 5.89
C PHE A 161 -10.47 -3.19 4.99
N LEU A 162 -9.16 -3.47 5.14
CA LEU A 162 -8.50 -4.55 4.42
C LEU A 162 -8.98 -5.95 4.85
N ASP A 163 -9.31 -6.16 6.13
CA ASP A 163 -9.84 -7.43 6.65
C ASP A 163 -11.28 -7.69 6.16
N ASP A 164 -12.09 -6.64 6.13
CA ASP A 164 -13.48 -6.67 5.64
C ASP A 164 -13.52 -6.95 4.13
N ASN A 165 -12.53 -6.47 3.39
CA ASN A 165 -12.40 -6.63 1.94
C ASN A 165 -11.32 -7.65 1.54
N VAL A 166 -11.06 -8.66 2.39
CA VAL A 166 -9.93 -9.58 2.17
C VAL A 166 -10.05 -10.33 0.85
N ASP A 167 -11.25 -10.79 0.49
CA ASP A 167 -11.51 -11.60 -0.71
C ASP A 167 -11.40 -10.76 -1.99
N THR A 168 -11.58 -9.45 -1.88
CA THR A 168 -11.42 -8.49 -2.98
C THR A 168 -9.94 -8.19 -3.23
N TYR A 169 -9.17 -8.00 -2.17
CA TYR A 169 -7.80 -7.48 -2.28
C TYR A 169 -6.72 -8.56 -2.25
N PHE A 170 -6.97 -9.75 -1.72
CA PHE A 170 -5.93 -10.75 -1.55
C PHE A 170 -6.35 -12.06 -2.21
N SER A 171 -5.69 -12.40 -3.32
CA SER A 171 -5.91 -13.66 -4.02
C SER A 171 -4.60 -14.40 -4.27
N SER A 172 -4.64 -15.73 -4.16
CA SER A 172 -3.49 -16.58 -4.50
C SER A 172 -3.10 -16.48 -5.98
N ILE A 173 -4.03 -16.08 -6.87
CA ILE A 173 -3.77 -15.87 -8.30
C ILE A 173 -2.93 -14.61 -8.58
N ASP A 174 -2.66 -13.80 -7.55
CA ASP A 174 -1.79 -12.63 -7.68
C ASP A 174 -0.31 -13.00 -7.61
N PHE A 175 0.01 -14.25 -7.28
CA PHE A 175 1.38 -14.76 -7.27
C PHE A 175 1.70 -15.46 -8.60
N ILE A 176 2.81 -15.06 -9.22
CA ILE A 176 3.35 -15.62 -10.46
C ILE A 176 4.69 -16.31 -10.17
N GLU A 177 4.95 -17.44 -10.85
CA GLU A 177 6.23 -18.15 -10.78
C GLU A 177 7.39 -17.34 -11.41
#